data_AF-A0A2G3PX89-F1
#
_entry.id   AF-A0A2G3PX89-F1
#
_cell.length_a   1.000
_cell.length_b   1.000
_cell.length_c   1.000
_cell.angle_alpha   90.00
_cell.angle_beta   90.00
_cell.angle_gamma   90.00
#
_symmetry.space_group_name_H-M   'P 1'
#
loop_
_entity.id
_entity.type
_entity.pdbx_description
1 polymer ?
#
loop_
_entity_poly.entity_id
_entity_poly.type
_entity_poly.pdbx_seq_one_letter_code
_entity_poly.pdbx_strand_id
1 'polypeptide(L)'
;MKKKNFLIGIAMIGVAFFGTGYAYWNDSLTVNTTVQTGKLKMVAVVSKQKESRDKNEKCITSEVIEGYSGFCYRLDKKLIPGSGYEFEATFINQGTIPAVLEEIMITPSTDADTESYEALYGSEMVFVLQDEKGELIRQLEIEGEMPLMTLTTQINKKLQEEEAFRIEVGQSILLKGKVMLSPKLTSKNGKNKCEGKEASFDIKLMYKQHNQ
;
A
#
# COMPACT_ATOMS: atom_id res chain seq x y z
N MET A 1 -43.98 -13.65 56.46
CA MET A 1 -43.55 -12.32 55.96
C MET A 1 -42.22 -11.85 56.53
N LYS A 2 -41.93 -12.04 57.84
CA LYS A 2 -40.67 -11.57 58.48
C LYS A 2 -39.36 -12.02 57.81
N LYS A 3 -39.30 -13.24 57.26
CA LYS A 3 -38.09 -13.76 56.57
C LYS A 3 -37.81 -13.12 55.19
N LYS A 4 -38.84 -12.59 54.50
CA LYS A 4 -38.67 -11.94 53.19
C LYS A 4 -38.06 -10.53 53.34
N ASN A 5 -38.45 -9.80 54.37
CA ASN A 5 -37.90 -8.47 54.67
C ASN A 5 -36.42 -8.53 55.06
N PHE A 6 -35.99 -9.61 55.73
CA PHE A 6 -34.58 -9.84 56.06
C PHE A 6 -33.70 -10.08 54.82
N LEU A 7 -34.18 -10.90 53.88
CA LEU A 7 -33.50 -11.15 52.59
C LEU A 7 -33.35 -9.87 51.75
N ILE A 8 -34.40 -9.04 51.70
CA ILE A 8 -34.35 -7.75 51.00
C ILE A 8 -33.31 -6.82 51.65
N GLY A 9 -33.22 -6.80 52.98
CA GLY A 9 -32.21 -6.03 53.71
C GLY A 9 -30.78 -6.44 53.36
N ILE A 10 -30.50 -7.75 53.34
CA ILE A 10 -29.18 -8.28 52.93
C ILE A 10 -28.86 -7.90 51.48
N ALA A 11 -29.84 -7.99 50.57
CA ALA A 11 -29.65 -7.61 49.17
C ALA A 11 -29.32 -6.13 49.00
N MET A 12 -30.03 -5.24 49.72
CA MET A 12 -29.74 -3.80 49.69
C MET A 12 -28.35 -3.47 50.23
N ILE A 13 -27.93 -4.12 51.31
CA ILE A 13 -26.58 -3.98 51.87
C ILE A 13 -25.54 -4.46 50.85
N GLY A 14 -25.78 -5.59 50.19
CA GLY A 14 -24.92 -6.10 49.13
C GLY A 14 -24.73 -5.09 47.98
N VAL A 15 -25.83 -4.55 47.45
CA VAL A 15 -25.77 -3.53 46.37
C VAL A 15 -25.05 -2.26 46.83
N ALA A 16 -25.27 -1.82 48.07
CA ALA A 16 -24.56 -0.67 48.63
C ALA A 16 -23.05 -0.91 48.73
N PHE A 17 -22.62 -2.11 49.15
CA PHE A 17 -21.20 -2.50 49.19
C PHE A 17 -20.58 -2.62 47.79
N PHE A 18 -21.32 -3.12 46.79
CA PHE A 18 -20.84 -3.13 45.41
C PHE A 18 -20.69 -1.70 44.85
N GLY A 19 -21.63 -0.81 45.16
CA GLY A 19 -21.57 0.59 44.73
C GLY A 19 -20.40 1.36 45.35
N THR A 20 -20.20 1.22 46.66
CA THR A 20 -19.08 1.88 47.36
C THR A 20 -17.73 1.27 46.98
N GLY A 21 -17.66 -0.06 46.80
CA GLY A 21 -16.47 -0.74 46.32
C GLY A 21 -16.07 -0.28 44.92
N TYR A 22 -17.03 -0.16 44.00
CA TYR A 22 -16.79 0.32 42.62
C TYR A 22 -16.33 1.79 42.61
N ALA A 23 -16.98 2.66 43.40
CA ALA A 23 -16.58 4.06 43.53
C ALA A 23 -15.17 4.21 44.12
N TYR A 24 -14.84 3.45 45.17
CA TYR A 24 -13.51 3.44 45.78
C TYR A 24 -12.44 2.95 44.80
N TRP A 25 -12.74 1.91 44.02
CA TRP A 25 -11.83 1.42 42.98
C TRP A 25 -11.56 2.49 41.92
N ASN A 26 -12.60 3.22 41.50
CA ASN A 26 -12.50 4.25 40.48
C ASN A 26 -11.73 5.50 40.97
N ASP A 27 -11.87 5.87 42.25
CA ASP A 27 -11.17 7.02 42.84
C ASP A 27 -9.71 6.72 43.22
N SER A 28 -9.39 5.46 43.57
CA SER A 28 -8.06 5.09 44.09
C SER A 28 -7.12 4.55 43.01
N LEU A 29 -7.67 3.97 41.93
CA LEU A 29 -6.91 3.19 40.97
C LEU A 29 -6.99 3.83 39.58
N THR A 30 -6.15 4.85 39.34
CA THR A 30 -5.91 5.35 37.98
C THR A 30 -4.99 4.36 37.25
N VAL A 31 -5.56 3.29 36.69
CA VAL A 31 -4.79 2.37 35.84
C VAL A 31 -4.60 3.02 34.47
N ASN A 32 -3.43 3.61 34.26
CA ASN A 32 -2.98 4.00 32.91
C ASN A 32 -2.58 2.72 32.16
N THR A 33 -3.56 2.03 31.58
CA THR A 33 -3.27 0.93 30.66
C THR A 33 -3.00 1.47 29.27
N THR A 34 -1.79 1.27 28.78
CA THR A 34 -1.54 1.34 27.33
C THR A 34 -1.79 -0.06 26.78
N VAL A 35 -2.96 -0.27 26.18
CA VAL A 35 -3.22 -1.50 25.44
C VAL A 35 -2.38 -1.46 24.17
N GLN A 36 -1.32 -2.28 24.12
CA GLN A 36 -0.54 -2.45 22.92
C GLN A 36 -1.34 -3.30 21.92
N THR A 37 -2.15 -2.65 21.09
CA THR A 37 -2.70 -3.29 19.89
C THR A 37 -1.52 -3.61 18.96
N GLY A 38 -1.55 -4.75 18.28
CA GLY A 38 -0.36 -5.32 17.63
C GLY A 38 0.37 -4.41 16.63
N LYS A 39 1.54 -4.83 16.17
CA LYS A 39 2.43 -4.01 15.32
C LYS A 39 2.10 -4.21 13.84
N LEU A 40 1.74 -3.15 13.13
CA LEU A 40 1.68 -3.15 11.66
C LEU A 40 3.12 -3.07 11.11
N LYS A 41 3.51 -4.00 10.23
CA LYS A 41 4.85 -3.99 9.62
C LYS A 41 4.82 -4.61 8.22
N MET A 42 4.77 -3.75 7.20
CA MET A 42 4.91 -4.15 5.80
C MET A 42 6.37 -4.01 5.38
N VAL A 43 6.94 -5.06 4.79
CA VAL A 43 8.34 -5.07 4.35
C VAL A 43 8.41 -5.33 2.86
N ALA A 44 9.13 -4.47 2.15
CA ALA A 44 9.49 -4.67 0.75
C ALA A 44 10.60 -5.73 0.66
N VAL A 45 10.39 -6.81 -0.09
CA VAL A 45 11.29 -7.99 -0.11
C VAL A 45 11.97 -8.20 -1.45
N VAL A 46 11.24 -7.98 -2.55
CA VAL A 46 11.75 -8.23 -3.90
C VAL A 46 11.35 -7.08 -4.81
N SER A 47 12.30 -6.63 -5.62
CA SER A 47 12.00 -5.94 -6.87
C SER A 47 12.65 -6.71 -8.02
N LYS A 48 11.85 -7.14 -8.99
CA LYS A 48 12.36 -7.66 -10.27
C LYS A 48 12.03 -6.68 -11.37
N GLN A 49 12.92 -6.62 -12.35
CA GLN A 49 12.77 -5.76 -13.51
C GLN A 49 12.95 -6.62 -14.76
N LYS A 50 12.10 -6.38 -15.75
CA LYS A 50 12.25 -6.95 -17.07
C LYS A 50 12.22 -5.82 -18.09
N GLU A 51 13.24 -5.78 -18.92
CA GLU A 51 13.27 -4.90 -20.08
C GLU A 51 12.48 -5.52 -21.22
N SER A 52 11.65 -4.68 -21.83
CA SER A 52 11.06 -4.98 -23.12
C SER A 52 11.93 -4.33 -24.20
N ARG A 53 12.42 -5.15 -25.14
CA ARG A 53 13.09 -4.86 -26.42
C ARG A 53 14.61 -4.92 -26.55
N ASP A 54 15.45 -4.55 -25.57
CA ASP A 54 16.91 -4.55 -25.80
C ASP A 54 17.64 -5.49 -24.82
N LYS A 55 18.27 -6.55 -25.34
CA LYS A 55 18.71 -7.71 -24.54
C LYS A 55 19.94 -7.46 -23.65
N ASN A 56 20.56 -6.29 -23.73
CA ASN A 56 21.94 -6.11 -23.27
C ASN A 56 22.14 -4.98 -22.24
N GLU A 57 21.10 -4.32 -21.77
CA GLU A 57 21.30 -3.01 -21.18
C GLU A 57 20.33 -2.66 -20.06
N LYS A 58 20.66 -3.05 -18.80
CA LYS A 58 19.92 -2.64 -17.59
C LYS A 58 19.57 -1.14 -17.63
N CYS A 59 18.28 -0.82 -17.79
CA CYS A 59 17.72 0.52 -17.96
C CYS A 59 16.95 0.99 -16.74
N ILE A 60 16.60 0.08 -15.83
CA ILE A 60 15.82 0.40 -14.64
C ILE A 60 16.67 0.06 -13.42
N THR A 61 16.74 0.96 -12.45
CA THR A 61 17.18 0.65 -11.09
C THR A 61 16.01 0.86 -10.14
N SER A 62 15.98 0.06 -9.07
CA SER A 62 14.99 0.22 -8.02
C SER A 62 15.64 0.19 -6.65
N GLU A 63 15.13 1.05 -5.78
CA GLU A 63 15.61 1.21 -4.41
C GLU A 63 14.39 1.22 -3.47
N VAL A 64 14.54 0.61 -2.29
CA VAL A 64 13.50 0.65 -1.26
C VAL A 64 13.46 2.06 -0.67
N ILE A 65 12.26 2.62 -0.51
CA ILE A 65 12.08 3.94 0.12
C ILE A 65 12.08 3.74 1.64
N GLU A 66 13.04 4.32 2.36
CA GLU A 66 13.08 4.23 3.82
C GLU A 66 11.85 4.88 4.48
N GLY A 67 11.34 4.27 5.56
CA GLY A 67 10.21 4.78 6.33
C GLY A 67 8.83 4.52 5.73
N TYR A 68 8.76 4.03 4.49
CA TYR A 68 7.51 3.65 3.82
C TYR A 68 7.61 2.23 3.25
N SER A 69 6.46 1.62 2.99
CA SER A 69 6.37 0.46 2.12
C SER A 69 6.26 0.92 0.67
N GLY A 70 7.41 1.11 0.02
CA GLY A 70 7.46 1.55 -1.37
C GLY A 70 8.81 1.29 -2.06
N PHE A 71 8.81 1.48 -3.37
CA PHE A 71 10.01 1.42 -4.21
C PHE A 71 10.12 2.70 -5.03
N CYS A 72 11.33 3.22 -5.15
CA CYS A 72 11.69 4.21 -6.17
C CYS A 72 12.13 3.45 -7.43
N TYR A 73 11.61 3.83 -8.59
CA TYR A 73 12.03 3.32 -9.89
C TYR A 73 12.69 4.44 -10.69
N ARG A 74 13.96 4.25 -11.03
CA ARG A 74 14.73 5.16 -11.89
C ARG A 74 14.97 4.51 -13.24
N LEU A 75 14.61 5.21 -14.30
CA LEU A 75 14.95 4.82 -15.68
C LEU A 75 16.27 5.52 -16.02
N ASP A 76 17.38 4.85 -15.73
CA ASP A 76 18.76 5.37 -15.88
C ASP A 76 19.16 5.57 -17.35
N LYS A 77 18.32 5.12 -18.29
CA LYS A 77 18.57 5.29 -19.72
C LYS A 77 17.55 6.17 -20.38
N LYS A 78 18.05 6.82 -21.42
CA LYS A 78 17.33 7.66 -22.36
C LYS A 78 16.04 6.99 -22.78
N LEU A 79 14.92 7.62 -22.42
CA LEU A 79 13.59 7.18 -22.81
C LEU A 79 13.51 7.07 -24.34
N ILE A 80 13.14 5.89 -24.83
CA ILE A 80 12.90 5.63 -26.25
C ILE A 80 11.39 5.59 -26.48
N PRO A 81 10.83 6.38 -27.41
CA PRO A 81 9.40 6.34 -27.69
C PRO A 81 8.91 4.92 -28.02
N GLY A 82 7.83 4.49 -27.36
CA GLY A 82 7.29 3.14 -27.53
C GLY A 82 8.12 2.02 -26.86
N SER A 83 9.12 2.35 -26.02
CA SER A 83 9.70 1.39 -25.09
C SER A 83 8.75 1.13 -23.92
N GLY A 84 8.68 -0.12 -23.49
CA GLY A 84 7.94 -0.54 -22.30
C GLY A 84 8.88 -1.06 -21.22
N TYR A 85 8.57 -0.71 -19.99
CA TYR A 85 9.34 -1.04 -18.81
C TYR A 85 8.45 -1.83 -17.86
N GLU A 86 8.83 -3.07 -17.56
CA GLU A 86 8.09 -3.93 -16.63
C GLU A 86 8.80 -3.93 -15.28
N PHE A 87 8.02 -3.74 -14.23
CA PHE A 87 8.48 -3.82 -12.86
C PHE A 87 7.62 -4.78 -12.05
N GLU A 88 8.24 -5.41 -11.07
CA GLU A 88 7.62 -6.31 -10.11
C GLU A 88 8.11 -5.93 -8.72
N ALA A 89 7.20 -5.79 -7.76
CA ALA A 89 7.49 -5.48 -6.37
C ALA A 89 6.69 -6.41 -5.44
N THR A 90 7.34 -6.97 -4.43
CA THR A 90 6.68 -7.82 -3.42
C THR A 90 6.77 -7.19 -2.05
N PHE A 91 5.63 -7.07 -1.39
CA PHE A 91 5.51 -6.58 -0.01
C PHE A 91 4.92 -7.67 0.87
N ILE A 92 5.53 -7.95 2.01
CA ILE A 92 5.11 -9.00 2.95
C ILE A 92 4.67 -8.36 4.26
N ASN A 93 3.54 -8.81 4.80
CA ASN A 93 3.13 -8.42 6.15
C ASN A 93 3.89 -9.24 7.20
N GLN A 94 4.93 -8.63 7.77
CA GLN A 94 5.70 -9.17 8.90
C GLN A 94 5.22 -8.62 10.25
N GLY A 95 4.05 -7.97 10.27
CA GLY A 95 3.43 -7.47 11.48
C GLY A 95 2.84 -8.57 12.35
N THR A 96 2.11 -8.16 13.39
CA THR A 96 1.34 -9.08 14.25
C THR A 96 -0.17 -8.87 14.08
N ILE A 97 -0.58 -8.05 13.12
CA ILE A 97 -1.97 -7.74 12.80
C ILE A 97 -2.16 -7.64 11.28
N PRO A 98 -3.39 -7.84 10.78
CA PRO A 98 -3.70 -7.67 9.36
C PRO A 98 -3.48 -6.22 8.90
N ALA A 99 -2.93 -6.08 7.70
CA ALA A 99 -2.79 -4.81 7.00
C ALA A 99 -3.89 -4.67 5.96
N VAL A 100 -4.36 -3.45 5.71
CA VAL A 100 -5.28 -3.15 4.61
C VAL A 100 -4.58 -2.16 3.69
N LEU A 101 -4.43 -2.52 2.41
CA LEU A 101 -3.94 -1.59 1.39
C LEU A 101 -4.98 -0.49 1.19
N GLU A 102 -4.65 0.74 1.57
CA GLU A 102 -5.55 1.89 1.54
C GLU A 102 -5.39 2.70 0.26
N GLU A 103 -4.15 3.02 -0.08
CA GLU A 103 -3.86 3.91 -1.19
C GLU A 103 -2.54 3.52 -1.87
N ILE A 104 -2.51 3.73 -3.17
CA ILE A 104 -1.28 3.67 -3.96
C ILE A 104 -1.02 5.06 -4.51
N MET A 105 0.23 5.50 -4.36
CA MET A 105 0.69 6.75 -4.94
C MET A 105 1.81 6.45 -5.93
N ILE A 106 1.62 6.92 -7.16
CA ILE A 106 2.67 7.00 -8.18
C ILE A 106 2.98 8.49 -8.36
N THR A 107 4.19 8.89 -8.00
CA THR A 107 4.62 10.30 -8.06
C THR A 107 5.91 10.43 -8.85
N PRO A 108 6.20 11.60 -9.45
CA PRO A 108 7.55 11.89 -9.92
C PRO A 108 8.53 11.70 -8.77
N SER A 109 9.71 11.13 -9.05
CA SER A 109 10.78 11.14 -8.06
C SER A 109 11.30 12.58 -7.87
N THR A 110 11.95 12.86 -6.74
CA THR A 110 12.47 14.21 -6.43
C THR A 110 13.43 14.75 -7.49
N ASP A 111 14.11 13.86 -8.21
CA ASP A 111 15.10 14.21 -9.23
C ASP A 111 14.51 14.19 -10.66
N ALA A 112 13.19 13.96 -10.80
CA ALA A 112 12.56 13.77 -12.11
C ALA A 112 12.31 15.09 -12.84
N ASP A 113 12.61 15.12 -14.14
CA ASP A 113 12.12 16.15 -15.06
C ASP A 113 10.60 16.00 -15.24
N THR A 114 9.82 17.01 -14.81
CA THR A 114 8.35 16.97 -14.83
C THR A 114 7.80 16.65 -16.23
N GLU A 115 8.39 17.21 -17.29
CA GLU A 115 7.97 16.93 -18.67
C GLU A 115 8.19 15.45 -19.05
N SER A 116 9.27 14.83 -18.54
CA SER A 116 9.57 13.42 -18.78
C SER A 116 8.63 12.51 -18.02
N TYR A 117 8.20 12.89 -16.81
CA TYR A 117 7.18 12.17 -16.06
C TYR A 117 5.80 12.23 -16.74
N GLU A 118 5.38 13.41 -17.21
CA GLU A 118 4.10 13.58 -17.93
C GLU A 118 4.01 12.76 -19.23
N ALA A 119 5.17 12.38 -19.78
CA ALA A 119 5.27 11.53 -20.95
C ALA A 119 5.12 10.03 -20.65
N LEU A 120 5.15 9.62 -19.38
CA LEU A 120 4.99 8.24 -18.95
C LEU A 120 3.52 7.85 -18.84
N TYR A 121 3.20 6.71 -19.43
CA TYR A 121 1.87 6.11 -19.42
C TYR A 121 1.95 4.75 -18.77
N GLY A 122 1.02 4.46 -17.86
CA GLY A 122 0.76 3.08 -17.47
C GLY A 122 0.01 2.39 -18.60
N SER A 123 0.34 1.13 -18.88
CA SER A 123 -0.45 0.29 -19.78
C SER A 123 -1.16 -0.84 -19.05
N GLU A 124 -0.55 -1.34 -17.98
CA GLU A 124 -1.02 -2.51 -17.25
C GLU A 124 -0.50 -2.44 -15.81
N MET A 125 -1.37 -2.68 -14.84
CA MET A 125 -1.04 -2.83 -13.42
C MET A 125 -1.84 -4.01 -12.85
N VAL A 126 -1.12 -4.96 -12.26
CA VAL A 126 -1.68 -6.17 -11.66
C VAL A 126 -1.24 -6.26 -10.21
N PHE A 127 -2.23 -6.37 -9.32
CA PHE A 127 -2.02 -6.62 -7.89
C PHE A 127 -2.42 -8.05 -7.59
N VAL A 128 -1.51 -8.82 -7.02
CA VAL A 128 -1.71 -10.23 -6.71
C VAL A 128 -1.49 -10.43 -5.21
N LEU A 129 -2.56 -10.72 -4.49
CA LEU A 129 -2.49 -11.17 -3.10
C LEU A 129 -2.13 -12.65 -3.08
N GLN A 130 -1.08 -12.99 -2.34
CA GLN A 130 -0.58 -14.35 -2.21
C GLN A 130 -0.56 -14.79 -0.75
N ASP A 131 -0.79 -16.09 -0.52
CA ASP A 131 -0.62 -16.70 0.78
C ASP A 131 0.87 -16.86 1.16
N GLU A 132 1.14 -17.47 2.33
CA GLU A 132 2.51 -17.72 2.81
C GLU A 132 3.34 -18.64 1.89
N LYS A 133 2.68 -19.45 1.06
CA LYS A 133 3.29 -20.38 0.10
C LYS A 133 3.47 -19.75 -1.28
N GLY A 134 2.96 -18.53 -1.50
CA GLY A 134 2.95 -17.85 -2.79
C GLY A 134 1.77 -18.22 -3.69
N GLU A 135 0.77 -18.93 -3.17
CA GLU A 135 -0.45 -19.27 -3.91
C GLU A 135 -1.35 -18.05 -4.06
N LEU A 136 -1.97 -17.90 -5.22
CA LEU A 136 -2.88 -16.79 -5.53
C LEU A 136 -4.14 -16.87 -4.67
N ILE A 137 -4.40 -15.81 -3.90
CA ILE A 137 -5.66 -15.61 -3.16
C ILE A 137 -6.60 -14.72 -3.98
N ARG A 138 -6.09 -13.58 -4.45
CA ARG A 138 -6.88 -12.56 -5.15
C ARG A 138 -6.03 -11.76 -6.12
N GLN A 139 -6.64 -11.34 -7.22
CA GLN A 139 -6.01 -10.46 -8.20
C GLN A 139 -6.90 -9.25 -8.51
N LEU A 140 -6.27 -8.09 -8.70
CA LEU A 140 -6.87 -6.89 -9.27
C LEU A 140 -6.04 -6.48 -10.49
N GLU A 141 -6.73 -6.21 -11.60
CA GLU A 141 -6.09 -5.86 -12.86
C GLU A 141 -6.69 -4.59 -13.46
N ILE A 142 -5.78 -3.72 -13.91
CA ILE A 142 -6.08 -2.45 -14.54
C ILE A 142 -5.27 -2.38 -15.82
N GLU A 143 -5.97 -2.46 -16.93
CA GLU A 143 -5.41 -2.32 -18.27
C GLU A 143 -5.85 -0.99 -18.89
N GLY A 144 -4.99 -0.44 -19.73
CA GLY A 144 -5.28 0.72 -20.55
C GLY A 144 -4.12 1.70 -20.59
N GLU A 145 -3.89 2.29 -21.76
CA GLU A 145 -2.88 3.35 -21.94
C GLU A 145 -3.39 4.67 -21.37
N MET A 146 -2.87 5.06 -20.20
CA MET A 146 -3.24 6.32 -19.55
C MET A 146 -2.06 6.96 -18.83
N PRO A 147 -2.07 8.30 -18.63
CA PRO A 147 -1.03 8.97 -17.83
C PRO A 147 -0.91 8.34 -16.44
N LEU A 148 0.31 8.24 -15.89
CA LEU A 148 0.55 7.63 -14.56
C LEU A 148 -0.31 8.24 -13.44
N MET A 149 -0.57 9.55 -13.50
CA MET A 149 -1.48 10.22 -12.57
C MET A 149 -2.91 9.67 -12.66
N THR A 150 -3.43 9.50 -13.88
CA THR A 150 -4.77 8.94 -14.11
C THR A 150 -4.81 7.47 -13.69
N LEU A 151 -3.74 6.71 -13.94
CA LEU A 151 -3.62 5.32 -13.50
C LEU A 151 -3.74 5.22 -11.98
N THR A 152 -3.05 6.09 -11.25
CA THR A 152 -3.12 6.15 -9.77
C THR A 152 -4.55 6.36 -9.29
N THR A 153 -5.27 7.32 -9.89
CA THR A 153 -6.68 7.57 -9.56
C THR A 153 -7.57 6.35 -9.86
N GLN A 154 -7.36 5.67 -10.99
CA GLN A 154 -8.14 4.48 -11.35
C GLN A 154 -7.85 3.30 -10.41
N ILE A 155 -6.59 3.11 -10.02
CA ILE A 155 -6.18 2.11 -9.03
C ILE A 155 -6.91 2.34 -7.72
N ASN A 156 -6.82 3.55 -7.16
CA ASN A 156 -7.43 3.85 -5.87
C ASN A 156 -8.96 3.77 -5.93
N LYS A 157 -9.57 4.16 -7.05
CA LYS A 157 -11.01 3.97 -7.26
C LYS A 157 -11.39 2.48 -7.24
N LYS A 158 -10.68 1.63 -7.99
CA LYS A 158 -10.96 0.19 -8.00
C LYS A 158 -10.72 -0.47 -6.64
N LEU A 159 -9.68 -0.05 -5.92
CA LEU A 159 -9.41 -0.53 -4.56
C LEU A 159 -10.56 -0.21 -3.59
N GLN A 160 -11.21 0.94 -3.77
CA GLN A 160 -12.40 1.31 -2.98
C GLN A 160 -13.65 0.53 -3.40
N GLU A 161 -13.81 0.24 -4.70
CA GLU A 161 -14.98 -0.47 -5.23
C GLU A 161 -14.97 -1.97 -4.94
N GLU A 162 -13.81 -2.63 -5.03
CA GLU A 162 -13.72 -4.10 -4.95
C GLU A 162 -13.39 -4.63 -3.54
N GLU A 163 -13.56 -3.84 -2.48
CA GLU A 163 -13.06 -4.13 -1.12
C GLU A 163 -11.52 -4.10 -1.06
N ALA A 164 -10.98 -3.35 -0.11
CA ALA A 164 -9.52 -3.17 -0.01
C ALA A 164 -8.78 -4.50 0.22
N PHE A 165 -7.56 -4.62 -0.28
CA PHE A 165 -6.74 -5.81 -0.03
C PHE A 165 -6.38 -5.92 1.45
N ARG A 166 -7.06 -6.83 2.15
CA ARG A 166 -6.69 -7.26 3.48
C ARG A 166 -5.60 -8.32 3.38
N ILE A 167 -4.47 -8.05 4.01
CA ILE A 167 -3.25 -8.86 3.98
C ILE A 167 -3.03 -9.41 5.39
N GLU A 168 -3.28 -10.69 5.58
CA GLU A 168 -3.02 -11.37 6.85
C GLU A 168 -1.52 -11.42 7.16
N VAL A 169 -1.18 -11.72 8.41
CA VAL A 169 0.22 -11.92 8.81
C VAL A 169 0.82 -13.06 7.99
N GLY A 170 2.02 -12.86 7.45
CA GLY A 170 2.70 -13.82 6.58
C GLY A 170 2.31 -13.75 5.09
N GLN A 171 1.15 -13.18 4.76
CA GLN A 171 0.74 -12.98 3.37
C GLN A 171 1.54 -11.88 2.68
N SER A 172 1.50 -11.89 1.35
CA SER A 172 2.21 -10.92 0.54
C SER A 172 1.34 -10.34 -0.58
N ILE A 173 1.65 -9.12 -0.99
CA ILE A 173 1.09 -8.50 -2.17
C ILE A 173 2.20 -8.28 -3.20
N LEU A 174 1.98 -8.85 -4.38
CA LEU A 174 2.83 -8.76 -5.54
C LEU A 174 2.22 -7.73 -6.49
N LEU A 175 2.91 -6.61 -6.66
CA LEU A 175 2.60 -5.59 -7.65
C LEU A 175 3.41 -5.87 -8.91
N LYS A 176 2.74 -6.00 -10.04
CA LYS A 176 3.36 -6.00 -11.38
C LYS A 176 2.83 -4.82 -12.14
N GLY A 177 3.71 -4.15 -12.87
CA GLY A 177 3.30 -3.01 -13.67
C GLY A 177 4.12 -2.86 -14.93
N LYS A 178 3.50 -2.25 -15.93
CA LYS A 178 4.14 -1.87 -17.18
C LYS A 178 3.92 -0.39 -17.44
N VAL A 179 5.02 0.33 -17.55
CA VAL A 179 5.05 1.75 -17.93
C VAL A 179 5.61 1.84 -19.35
N MET A 180 5.02 2.69 -20.17
CA MET A 180 5.47 2.95 -21.53
C MET A 180 5.67 4.45 -21.74
N LEU A 181 6.63 4.81 -22.58
CA LEU A 181 6.73 6.19 -23.06
C LEU A 181 5.74 6.42 -24.20
N SER A 182 4.89 7.43 -24.07
CA SER A 182 3.88 7.72 -25.10
C SER A 182 4.53 7.99 -26.46
N PRO A 183 4.10 7.28 -27.53
CA PRO A 183 4.56 7.56 -28.89
C PRO A 183 3.97 8.87 -29.44
N LYS A 184 2.93 9.43 -28.81
CA LYS A 184 2.17 10.59 -29.32
C LYS A 184 2.86 11.94 -29.11
N LEU A 185 3.96 11.98 -28.36
CA LEU A 185 4.76 13.20 -28.16
C LEU A 185 5.69 13.44 -29.34
N THR A 186 5.16 13.59 -30.55
CA THR A 186 5.96 14.04 -31.70
C THR A 186 6.11 15.56 -31.62
N SER A 187 7.34 16.07 -31.50
CA SER A 187 7.58 17.49 -31.77
C SER A 187 7.33 17.79 -33.26
N LYS A 188 7.15 19.06 -33.61
CA LYS A 188 7.02 19.53 -35.01
C LYS A 188 8.14 19.03 -35.94
N ASN A 189 9.27 18.55 -35.40
CA ASN A 189 10.43 18.06 -36.13
C ASN A 189 10.56 16.52 -36.13
N GLY A 190 9.53 15.77 -35.69
CA GLY A 190 9.53 14.30 -35.68
C GLY A 190 10.33 13.65 -34.54
N LYS A 191 11.10 14.41 -33.76
CA LYS A 191 11.74 13.92 -32.52
C LYS A 191 10.79 14.01 -31.35
N ASN A 192 10.81 13.03 -30.45
CA ASN A 192 10.02 13.11 -29.22
C ASN A 192 10.71 14.06 -28.23
N LYS A 193 9.95 14.96 -27.58
CA LYS A 193 10.52 15.93 -26.63
C LYS A 193 11.19 15.29 -25.43
N CYS A 194 10.82 14.05 -25.11
CA CYS A 194 11.37 13.27 -24.01
C CYS A 194 12.42 12.26 -24.48
N GLU A 195 12.68 12.19 -25.80
CA GLU A 195 13.73 11.35 -26.35
C GLU A 195 15.08 11.80 -25.81
N GLY A 196 15.80 10.87 -25.17
CA GLY A 196 17.11 11.20 -24.61
C GLY A 196 17.11 11.79 -23.21
N LYS A 197 15.94 11.94 -22.57
CA LYS A 197 15.82 12.33 -21.17
C LYS A 197 15.70 11.09 -20.27
N GLU A 198 16.07 11.25 -19.01
CA GLU A 198 15.83 10.28 -17.95
C GLU A 198 14.46 10.54 -17.32
N ALA A 199 13.83 9.51 -16.78
CA ALA A 199 12.62 9.66 -15.98
C ALA A 199 12.66 8.74 -14.77
N SER A 200 12.09 9.22 -13.68
CA SER A 200 12.03 8.48 -12.43
C SER A 200 10.69 8.72 -11.76
N PHE A 201 10.17 7.69 -11.13
CA PHE A 201 8.91 7.74 -10.42
C PHE A 201 8.98 6.85 -9.17
N ASP A 202 8.28 7.29 -8.14
CA ASP A 202 8.16 6.54 -6.89
C ASP A 202 6.81 5.84 -6.87
N ILE A 203 6.78 4.59 -6.42
CA ILE A 203 5.56 3.88 -6.08
C ILE A 203 5.53 3.67 -4.57
N LYS A 204 4.55 4.26 -3.90
CA LYS A 204 4.31 4.13 -2.47
C LYS A 204 2.99 3.41 -2.24
N LEU A 205 3.00 2.37 -1.41
CA LEU A 205 1.80 1.66 -0.97
C LEU A 205 1.54 2.07 0.48
N MET A 206 0.37 2.65 0.71
CA MET A 206 -0.08 3.07 2.02
C MET A 206 -0.96 1.97 2.61
N TYR A 207 -0.63 1.54 3.82
CA TYR A 207 -1.37 0.51 4.54
C TYR A 207 -1.89 1.07 5.86
N LYS A 208 -3.08 0.64 6.23
CA LYS A 208 -3.65 0.88 7.56
C LYS A 208 -3.95 -0.41 8.31
N GLN A 209 -4.15 -0.29 9.60
CA GLN A 209 -4.66 -1.40 10.41
C GLN A 209 -6.14 -1.63 10.08
N HIS A 210 -6.57 -2.89 9.98
CA HIS A 210 -7.97 -3.20 9.65
C HIS A 210 -9.00 -2.60 10.64
N ASN A 211 -8.58 -2.35 11.89
CA ASN A 211 -9.46 -1.89 12.96
C ASN A 211 -9.35 -0.37 13.25
N GLN A 212 -8.72 0.41 12.35
CA GLN A 212 -8.61 1.87 12.44
C GLN A 212 -9.24 2.53 11.21
#